data_AF-A0A8J2WQC1-F1
#
_entry.id   AF-A0A8J2WQC1-F1
#
_cell.length_a   1.000
_cell.length_b   1.000
_cell.length_c   1.000
_cell.angle_alpha   90.00
_cell.angle_beta   90.00
_cell.angle_gamma   90.00
#
_symmetry.space_group_name_H-M   'P 1'
#
loop_
_entity.id
_entity.type
_entity.pdbx_description
1 polymer ?
#
loop_
_entity_poly.entity_id
_entity_poly.type
_entity_poly.pdbx_seq_one_letter_code
_entity_poly.pdbx_strand_id
1 'polypeptide(L)'
;MVGPEWYRAGTSETQRFDFTTFIWSEGFRLIVPRSGEESRLFAFIGPFQPMVWMSIFISVFFTIAAMKFFEWFYNHYFCEKNDVSSVEKSPNNQPNNGQVEDMNPLQNRQIDKSKKKRIPRFAHYLRGREVYSRLSFRVLAGVWVLCAMVLVNSYTGIVTSSLTTPKMKPSIDSFEDLAASKETGIVLRSDTAMGVQILEATSGVFKVLGDQARSHPDRIVNDPFKLAAKLETGEFAYPFMNTFTVFFVSAQYKKEGKCRFKVSKPLPVTTGYYSMLYKKGTSYTKTISRGVLDIYEFSLLRFWIKQLPTIPNADECFANNKRKVVSGPVPIKLTDLTSAFLILGIGIGLATLVFLLETIYAKWKQHV
;
A
#
# COMPACT_ATOMS: atom_id res chain seq x y z
N MET A 1 15.37 20.99 48.07
CA MET A 1 15.58 20.21 46.83
C MET A 1 14.30 19.42 46.57
N VAL A 2 13.52 19.87 45.60
CA VAL A 2 12.24 19.24 45.22
C VAL A 2 12.59 17.95 44.47
N GLY A 3 12.25 16.80 45.05
CA GLY A 3 12.43 15.51 44.40
C GLY A 3 11.56 15.43 43.14
N PRO A 4 12.00 14.70 42.10
CA PRO A 4 11.31 14.65 40.81
C PRO A 4 9.90 14.05 40.92
N GLU A 5 8.95 14.61 40.16
CA GLU A 5 7.49 14.44 40.31
C GLU A 5 6.95 13.00 40.16
N TRP A 6 7.75 12.03 39.73
CA TRP A 6 7.35 10.63 39.52
C TRP A 6 7.23 9.81 40.81
N TYR A 7 7.63 10.36 41.96
CA TYR A 7 7.37 9.74 43.26
C TYR A 7 5.87 9.72 43.62
N ARG A 8 5.01 10.52 42.95
CA ARG A 8 3.63 10.76 43.37
C ARG A 8 2.69 9.54 43.29
N ALA A 9 2.78 8.66 42.30
CA ALA A 9 1.92 7.47 42.25
C ALA A 9 2.27 6.46 43.38
N GLY A 10 3.57 6.30 43.69
CA GLY A 10 4.05 5.53 44.84
C GLY A 10 3.91 6.25 46.20
N THR A 11 3.57 7.54 46.23
CA THR A 11 3.44 8.28 47.51
C THR A 11 2.28 7.82 48.36
N SER A 12 1.17 7.36 47.77
CA SER A 12 0.03 6.88 48.55
C SER A 12 0.35 5.58 49.30
N GLU A 13 1.08 4.67 48.66
CA GLU A 13 1.49 3.39 49.24
C GLU A 13 2.68 3.55 50.19
N THR A 14 3.69 4.36 49.86
CA THR A 14 4.84 4.66 50.76
C THR A 14 4.44 5.44 52.01
N GLN A 15 3.30 6.13 51.99
CA GLN A 15 2.74 6.75 53.19
C GLN A 15 2.18 5.70 54.17
N ARG A 16 1.70 4.54 53.68
CA ARG A 16 1.03 3.50 54.49
C ARG A 16 1.90 2.26 54.76
N PHE A 17 2.83 1.96 53.85
CA PHE A 17 3.66 0.76 53.86
C PHE A 17 5.14 1.12 53.69
N ASP A 18 5.99 0.33 54.34
CA ASP A 18 7.44 0.35 54.10
C ASP A 18 7.79 -0.71 53.07
N PHE A 19 8.62 -0.33 52.10
CA PHE A 19 9.11 -1.22 51.06
C PHE A 19 10.44 -1.83 51.48
N THR A 20 10.64 -3.11 51.18
CA THR A 20 11.97 -3.72 51.28
C THR A 20 12.88 -3.25 50.16
N THR A 21 14.17 -3.57 50.25
CA THR A 21 15.03 -3.59 49.06
C THR A 21 14.34 -4.36 47.93
N PHE A 22 14.47 -3.85 46.71
CA PHE A 22 13.87 -4.50 45.55
C PHE A 22 14.46 -5.90 45.35
N ILE A 23 13.59 -6.86 45.08
CA ILE A 23 13.95 -8.23 44.74
C ILE A 23 14.42 -8.23 43.28
N TRP A 24 13.62 -7.67 42.39
CA TRP A 24 13.89 -7.70 40.96
C TRP A 24 13.58 -6.36 40.31
N SER A 25 14.27 -6.05 39.22
CA SER A 25 14.01 -4.84 38.45
C SER A 25 13.89 -5.17 36.97
N GLU A 26 12.90 -4.58 36.31
CA GLU A 26 12.65 -4.81 34.88
C GLU A 26 12.26 -3.54 34.15
N GLY A 27 12.75 -3.41 32.93
CA GLY A 27 12.26 -2.39 32.01
C GLY A 27 10.86 -2.74 31.48
N PHE A 28 10.15 -1.71 31.04
CA PHE A 28 8.90 -1.88 30.33
C PHE A 28 9.12 -2.14 28.85
N ARG A 29 8.21 -2.93 28.27
CA ARG A 29 8.10 -3.19 26.83
C ARG A 29 6.63 -3.17 26.42
N LEU A 30 6.39 -3.02 25.13
CA LEU A 30 5.07 -3.13 24.54
C LEU A 30 4.87 -4.55 24.02
N ILE A 31 3.72 -5.12 24.34
CA ILE A 31 3.14 -6.21 23.56
C ILE A 31 2.47 -5.53 22.37
N VAL A 32 2.92 -5.85 21.16
CA VAL A 32 2.34 -5.32 19.92
C VAL A 32 1.92 -6.46 19.02
N PRO A 33 0.83 -6.32 18.24
CA PRO A 33 0.56 -7.23 17.15
C PRO A 33 1.74 -7.16 16.17
N ARG A 34 2.11 -8.31 15.61
CA ARG A 34 3.16 -8.35 14.61
C ARG A 34 2.68 -7.65 13.35
N SER A 35 3.48 -6.70 12.86
CA SER A 35 3.20 -5.99 11.62
C SER A 35 2.95 -6.97 10.48
N GLY A 36 1.74 -6.92 9.91
CA GLY A 36 1.37 -7.70 8.74
C GLY A 36 2.01 -7.16 7.46
N GLU A 37 1.89 -7.94 6.39
CA GLU A 37 2.20 -7.45 5.04
C GLU A 37 1.18 -6.38 4.64
N GLU A 38 1.65 -5.31 4.00
CA GLU A 38 0.76 -4.33 3.39
C GLU A 38 -0.05 -4.98 2.26
N SER A 39 -1.31 -4.56 2.10
CA SER A 39 -2.17 -5.09 1.03
C SER A 39 -1.57 -4.77 -0.34
N ARG A 40 -1.27 -5.80 -1.12
CA ARG A 40 -0.66 -5.67 -2.47
C ARG A 40 -1.67 -5.35 -3.57
N LEU A 41 -2.93 -5.09 -3.24
CA LEU A 41 -4.01 -4.86 -4.22
C LEU A 41 -3.68 -3.73 -5.19
N PHE A 42 -3.06 -2.65 -4.72
CA PHE A 42 -2.64 -1.50 -5.54
C PHE A 42 -1.15 -1.49 -5.86
N ALA A 43 -0.44 -2.61 -5.63
CA ALA A 43 0.99 -2.72 -5.88
C ALA A 43 1.37 -2.50 -7.36
N PHE A 44 0.41 -2.65 -8.29
CA PHE A 44 0.62 -2.38 -9.72
C PHE A 44 0.72 -0.88 -10.06
N ILE A 45 0.08 0.01 -9.28
CA ILE A 45 0.12 1.46 -9.52
C ILE A 45 1.29 2.14 -8.81
N GLY A 46 1.74 1.56 -7.69
CA GLY A 46 2.85 2.03 -6.88
C GLY A 46 4.27 2.09 -7.50
N PRO A 47 4.63 1.38 -8.59
CA PRO A 47 5.98 1.42 -9.17
C PRO A 47 6.36 2.78 -9.75
N PHE A 48 5.38 3.49 -10.31
CA PHE A 48 5.57 4.80 -10.90
C PHE A 48 4.91 5.87 -10.05
N GLN A 49 5.64 6.97 -9.84
CA GLN A 49 5.11 8.15 -9.18
C GLN A 49 3.92 8.69 -9.99
N PRO A 50 2.88 9.26 -9.36
CA PRO A 50 1.72 9.80 -10.07
C PRO A 50 2.07 10.78 -11.20
N MET A 51 3.17 11.52 -11.04
CA MET A 51 3.69 12.43 -12.06
C MET A 51 4.10 11.70 -13.35
N VAL A 52 4.71 10.51 -13.25
CA VAL A 52 5.10 9.70 -14.41
C VAL A 52 3.87 9.17 -15.13
N TRP A 53 2.85 8.72 -14.40
CA TRP A 53 1.57 8.31 -14.98
C TRP A 53 0.90 9.45 -15.76
N MET A 54 0.91 10.66 -15.20
CA MET A 54 0.40 11.85 -15.90
C MET A 54 1.20 12.16 -17.17
N SER A 55 2.53 12.06 -17.12
CA SER A 55 3.38 12.27 -18.29
C SER A 55 3.13 11.23 -19.39
N ILE A 56 2.93 9.96 -19.03
CA ILE A 56 2.56 8.90 -19.98
C ILE A 56 1.23 9.27 -20.65
N PHE A 57 0.22 9.64 -19.86
CA PHE A 57 -1.08 10.05 -20.38
C PHE A 57 -0.94 11.23 -21.36
N ILE A 58 -0.28 12.31 -20.95
CA ILE A 58 -0.03 13.50 -21.79
C ILE A 58 0.70 13.12 -23.09
N SER A 59 1.71 12.24 -23.02
CA SER A 59 2.48 11.82 -24.19
C SER A 59 1.63 11.02 -25.19
N VAL A 60 0.66 10.22 -24.72
CA VAL A 60 -0.29 9.51 -25.58
C VAL A 60 -1.20 10.50 -26.32
N PHE A 61 -1.75 11.51 -25.62
CA PHE A 61 -2.55 12.54 -26.27
C PHE A 61 -1.72 13.37 -27.25
N PHE A 62 -0.49 13.72 -26.88
CA PHE A 62 0.42 14.45 -27.74
C PHE A 62 0.73 13.68 -29.02
N THR A 63 0.98 12.37 -28.94
CA THR A 63 1.24 11.57 -30.15
C THR A 63 0.01 11.40 -31.02
N ILE A 64 -1.18 11.21 -30.44
CA ILE A 64 -2.44 11.18 -31.22
C ILE A 64 -2.67 12.52 -31.90
N ALA A 65 -2.49 13.64 -31.18
CA ALA A 65 -2.63 14.98 -31.71
C ALA A 65 -1.59 15.27 -32.80
N ALA A 66 -0.32 14.89 -32.61
CA ALA A 66 0.74 15.03 -33.60
C ALA A 66 0.42 14.21 -34.86
N MET A 67 -0.02 12.95 -34.72
CA MET A 67 -0.43 12.13 -35.86
C MET A 67 -1.59 12.78 -36.63
N LYS A 68 -2.58 13.34 -35.93
CA LYS A 68 -3.71 14.05 -36.55
C LYS A 68 -3.30 15.37 -37.20
N PHE A 69 -2.39 16.10 -36.56
CA PHE A 69 -1.84 17.34 -37.09
C PHE A 69 -1.02 17.09 -38.36
N PHE A 70 -0.16 16.07 -38.37
CA PHE A 70 0.56 15.67 -39.58
C PHE A 70 -0.41 15.23 -40.67
N GLU A 71 -1.42 14.42 -40.36
CA GLU A 71 -2.47 14.02 -41.32
C GLU A 71 -3.17 15.25 -41.93
N TRP A 72 -3.56 16.22 -41.10
CA TRP A 72 -4.18 17.47 -41.53
C TRP A 72 -3.23 18.33 -42.38
N PHE A 73 -2.01 18.56 -41.90
CA PHE A 73 -1.00 19.38 -42.56
C PHE A 73 -0.61 18.82 -43.93
N TYR A 74 -0.40 17.50 -44.03
CA TYR A 74 -0.11 16.85 -45.31
C TYR A 74 -1.29 16.93 -46.28
N ASN A 75 -2.52 16.72 -45.81
CA ASN A 75 -3.70 16.82 -46.67
C ASN A 75 -3.94 18.26 -47.17
N HIS A 76 -3.64 19.26 -46.32
CA HIS A 76 -3.80 20.67 -46.67
C HIS A 76 -2.70 21.18 -47.61
N TYR A 77 -1.43 20.80 -47.42
CA TYR A 77 -0.32 21.30 -48.23
C TYR A 77 0.00 20.50 -49.50
N PHE A 78 -0.20 19.18 -49.53
CA PHE A 78 0.19 18.36 -50.68
C PHE A 78 -0.94 18.09 -51.69
N CYS A 79 -2.21 18.31 -51.34
CA CYS A 79 -3.32 18.14 -52.29
C CYS A 79 -3.58 19.37 -53.17
N GLU A 80 -3.00 20.53 -52.85
CA GLU A 80 -3.13 21.77 -53.64
C GLU A 80 -2.14 21.84 -54.82
N LYS A 81 -1.12 20.97 -54.88
CA LYS A 81 -0.04 21.06 -55.88
C LYS A 81 -0.21 20.19 -57.14
N ASN A 82 -1.26 19.36 -57.24
CA ASN A 82 -1.44 18.47 -58.38
C ASN A 82 -2.41 18.97 -59.48
N ASP A 83 -3.00 20.16 -59.34
CA ASP A 83 -3.89 20.72 -60.39
C ASP A 83 -3.21 21.76 -61.32
N VAL A 84 -1.90 22.00 -61.19
CA VAL A 84 -1.17 22.98 -62.03
C VAL A 84 0.04 22.33 -62.70
N SER A 85 -0.18 21.33 -63.54
CA SER A 85 0.85 20.81 -64.48
C SER A 85 0.25 20.11 -65.70
N SER A 86 -0.88 20.59 -66.23
CA SER A 86 -1.40 20.11 -67.53
C SER A 86 -2.00 21.22 -68.39
N VAL A 87 -1.33 22.37 -68.50
CA VAL A 87 -1.61 23.33 -69.58
C VAL A 87 -0.31 24.00 -70.04
N GLU A 88 0.31 23.47 -71.09
CA GLU A 88 1.12 24.27 -72.01
C GLU A 88 0.98 23.69 -73.43
N LYS A 89 0.41 24.49 -74.34
CA LYS A 89 0.29 24.25 -75.80
C LYS A 89 1.58 24.74 -76.47
N SER A 90 2.15 24.13 -77.51
CA SER A 90 1.79 24.17 -78.97
C SER A 90 3.11 23.92 -79.78
N PRO A 91 3.21 23.86 -81.15
CA PRO A 91 2.24 23.58 -82.25
C PRO A 91 2.77 22.64 -83.39
N ASN A 92 1.91 22.35 -84.40
CA ASN A 92 2.17 21.93 -85.81
C ASN A 92 2.62 20.46 -86.10
N ASN A 93 2.11 19.67 -87.06
CA ASN A 93 1.56 19.94 -88.41
C ASN A 93 0.43 18.94 -88.83
N GLN A 94 -0.43 19.50 -89.67
CA GLN A 94 -1.50 19.05 -90.61
C GLN A 94 -1.35 17.69 -91.37
N PRO A 95 -2.33 17.29 -92.22
CA PRO A 95 -3.57 16.55 -91.92
C PRO A 95 -3.58 15.16 -92.60
N ASN A 96 -4.55 14.28 -92.30
CA ASN A 96 -5.13 13.45 -93.36
C ASN A 96 -6.55 12.99 -93.05
N ASN A 97 -7.43 13.32 -94.00
CA ASN A 97 -8.82 12.92 -94.10
C ASN A 97 -8.94 11.44 -94.48
N GLY A 98 -9.98 10.78 -93.96
CA GLY A 98 -10.37 9.42 -94.31
C GLY A 98 -11.64 9.01 -93.57
N GLN A 99 -12.74 9.67 -93.91
CA GLN A 99 -14.15 9.22 -93.81
C GLN A 99 -14.29 7.74 -94.28
N VAL A 100 -15.24 6.86 -93.94
CA VAL A 100 -16.62 6.87 -93.39
C VAL A 100 -17.02 5.36 -93.40
N GLU A 101 -17.56 4.74 -92.34
CA GLU A 101 -18.96 4.29 -92.05
C GLU A 101 -18.80 3.27 -90.90
N ASP A 102 -19.57 3.23 -89.82
CA ASP A 102 -20.98 2.90 -89.83
C ASP A 102 -21.78 3.57 -88.70
N MET A 103 -23.03 3.89 -89.06
CA MET A 103 -24.01 4.63 -88.28
C MET A 103 -24.95 3.68 -87.49
N ASN A 104 -25.16 4.06 -86.22
CA ASN A 104 -26.29 3.76 -85.30
C ASN A 104 -27.69 3.87 -85.99
N PRO A 105 -28.85 3.40 -85.43
CA PRO A 105 -29.28 3.70 -84.04
C PRO A 105 -30.36 2.79 -83.39
N LEU A 106 -30.90 3.30 -82.26
CA LEU A 106 -31.98 2.86 -81.35
C LEU A 106 -31.40 2.16 -80.10
N GLN A 107 -31.41 2.75 -78.89
CA GLN A 107 -32.53 3.40 -78.23
C GLN A 107 -32.01 4.30 -77.09
N ASN A 108 -32.45 5.56 -77.08
CA ASN A 108 -32.36 6.47 -75.94
C ASN A 108 -33.07 5.89 -74.70
N ARG A 109 -32.40 5.91 -73.54
CA ARG A 109 -33.07 6.22 -72.27
C ARG A 109 -32.08 6.79 -71.26
N GLN A 110 -32.27 8.08 -70.97
CA GLN A 110 -31.78 8.77 -69.78
C GLN A 110 -31.88 7.88 -68.54
N ILE A 111 -30.76 7.71 -67.83
CA ILE A 111 -30.78 7.40 -66.40
C ILE A 111 -30.06 8.54 -65.67
N ASP A 112 -30.93 9.37 -65.16
CA ASP A 112 -30.84 10.34 -64.08
C ASP A 112 -29.58 10.29 -63.19
N LYS A 113 -28.93 11.45 -63.10
CA LYS A 113 -27.90 11.80 -62.13
C LYS A 113 -28.58 12.10 -60.79
N SER A 114 -28.96 11.10 -60.01
CA SER A 114 -29.14 11.32 -58.57
C SER A 114 -29.10 10.03 -57.76
N LYS A 115 -28.36 10.09 -56.63
CA LYS A 115 -28.38 9.12 -55.51
C LYS A 115 -27.72 7.76 -55.74
N LYS A 116 -26.40 7.69 -55.52
CA LYS A 116 -25.78 6.50 -54.92
C LYS A 116 -25.24 6.84 -53.53
N LYS A 117 -26.13 6.72 -52.55
CA LYS A 117 -25.86 6.87 -51.12
C LYS A 117 -25.27 5.54 -50.62
N ARG A 118 -24.25 5.65 -49.75
CA ARG A 118 -23.66 4.60 -48.89
C ARG A 118 -22.70 3.60 -49.56
N ILE A 119 -21.47 4.04 -49.77
CA ILE A 119 -20.29 3.18 -49.60
C ILE A 119 -20.07 3.02 -48.09
N PRO A 120 -19.93 1.80 -47.54
CA PRO A 120 -19.86 1.59 -46.10
C PRO A 120 -18.56 2.17 -45.51
N ARG A 121 -18.66 2.61 -44.25
CA ARG A 121 -17.62 3.14 -43.36
C ARG A 121 -16.36 2.26 -43.18
N PHE A 122 -16.25 1.13 -43.87
CA PHE A 122 -15.06 0.29 -43.94
C PHE A 122 -13.90 0.92 -44.72
N ALA A 123 -14.19 1.85 -45.64
CA ALA A 123 -13.14 2.56 -46.39
C ALA A 123 -12.29 3.47 -45.51
N HIS A 124 -12.75 3.89 -44.32
CA HIS A 124 -11.93 4.65 -43.39
C HIS A 124 -10.85 3.80 -42.70
N TYR A 125 -11.13 2.53 -42.41
CA TYR A 125 -10.13 1.62 -41.83
C TYR A 125 -9.08 1.18 -42.86
N LEU A 126 -9.45 1.07 -44.15
CA LEU A 126 -8.48 0.79 -45.21
C LEU A 126 -7.74 2.04 -45.73
N ARG A 127 -8.32 3.25 -45.66
CA ARG A 127 -7.62 4.49 -46.06
C ARG A 127 -6.54 4.92 -45.06
N GLY A 128 -6.61 4.46 -43.82
CA GLY A 128 -5.47 4.56 -42.89
C GLY A 128 -4.22 3.92 -43.50
N ARG A 129 -4.34 2.74 -44.12
CA ARG A 129 -3.22 1.94 -44.66
C ARG A 129 -2.37 2.66 -45.70
N GLU A 130 -2.94 3.61 -46.45
CA GLU A 130 -2.23 4.37 -47.50
C GLU A 130 -1.52 5.64 -46.97
N VAL A 131 -1.96 6.20 -45.83
CA VAL A 131 -1.29 7.35 -45.18
C VAL A 131 0.00 6.92 -44.45
N TYR A 132 0.10 5.64 -44.03
CA TYR A 132 1.31 5.03 -43.44
C TYR A 132 2.46 4.79 -44.44
N SER A 133 2.31 5.17 -45.71
CA SER A 133 3.29 4.89 -46.77
C SER A 133 4.54 5.78 -46.72
N ARG A 134 4.59 6.80 -45.86
CA ARG A 134 5.73 7.75 -45.82
C ARG A 134 6.70 7.42 -44.69
N LEU A 135 8.00 7.40 -45.02
CA LEU A 135 9.09 7.09 -44.09
C LEU A 135 9.04 7.93 -42.81
N SER A 136 8.69 9.22 -42.90
CA SER A 136 8.59 10.13 -41.76
C SER A 136 7.56 9.68 -40.70
N PHE A 137 6.41 9.15 -41.12
CA PHE A 137 5.39 8.63 -40.20
C PHE A 137 5.86 7.35 -39.52
N ARG A 138 6.54 6.47 -40.26
CA ARG A 138 7.10 5.22 -39.73
C ARG A 138 8.22 5.48 -38.72
N VAL A 139 9.05 6.49 -38.95
CA VAL A 139 10.09 6.90 -38.00
C VAL A 139 9.46 7.45 -36.72
N LEU A 140 8.46 8.34 -36.81
CA LEU A 140 7.77 8.88 -35.64
C LEU A 140 7.07 7.77 -34.82
N ALA A 141 6.35 6.88 -35.49
CA ALA A 141 5.72 5.72 -34.84
C ALA A 141 6.77 4.76 -34.26
N GLY A 142 7.90 4.54 -34.94
CA GLY A 142 9.00 3.72 -34.46
C GLY A 142 9.66 4.27 -33.21
N VAL A 143 9.94 5.58 -33.15
CA VAL A 143 10.46 6.25 -31.96
C VAL A 143 9.48 6.15 -30.80
N TRP A 144 8.19 6.37 -31.05
CA TRP A 144 7.15 6.22 -30.03
C TRP A 144 7.08 4.78 -29.48
N VAL A 145 7.06 3.78 -30.36
CA VAL A 145 7.02 2.37 -29.97
C VAL A 145 8.29 1.98 -29.20
N LEU A 146 9.46 2.50 -29.58
CA LEU A 146 10.70 2.29 -28.84
C LEU A 146 10.62 2.89 -27.43
N CYS A 147 10.15 4.13 -27.29
CA CYS A 147 9.92 4.75 -25.99
C CYS A 147 8.91 3.93 -25.15
N ALA A 148 7.81 3.49 -25.74
CA ALA A 148 6.81 2.66 -25.07
C ALA A 148 7.39 1.32 -24.62
N MET A 149 8.21 0.67 -25.46
CA MET A 149 8.87 -0.61 -25.13
C MET A 149 9.81 -0.46 -23.93
N VAL A 150 10.62 0.61 -23.90
CA VAL A 150 11.49 0.90 -22.76
C VAL A 150 10.67 1.09 -21.49
N LEU A 151 9.60 1.88 -21.54
CA LEU A 151 8.72 2.12 -20.39
C LEU A 151 8.06 0.82 -19.88
N VAL A 152 7.56 -0.03 -20.78
CA VAL A 152 6.94 -1.32 -20.41
C VAL A 152 7.96 -2.27 -19.79
N ASN A 153 9.18 -2.34 -20.33
CA ASN A 153 10.24 -3.18 -19.78
C ASN A 153 10.66 -2.70 -18.38
N SER A 154 10.82 -1.39 -18.18
CA SER A 154 11.12 -0.80 -16.87
C SER A 154 9.98 -1.04 -15.87
N TYR A 155 8.73 -0.86 -16.29
CA TYR A 155 7.55 -1.11 -15.45
C TYR A 155 7.50 -2.58 -15.00
N THR A 156 7.69 -3.52 -15.93
CA THR A 156 7.65 -4.96 -15.64
C THR A 156 8.74 -5.35 -14.62
N GLY A 157 9.94 -4.78 -14.75
CA GLY A 157 11.03 -4.98 -13.80
C GLY A 157 10.71 -4.48 -12.39
N ILE A 158 10.21 -3.25 -12.27
CA ILE A 158 9.91 -2.65 -10.95
C ILE A 158 8.71 -3.34 -10.30
N VAL A 159 7.65 -3.66 -11.06
CA VAL A 159 6.50 -4.43 -10.55
C VAL A 159 6.97 -5.76 -9.99
N THR A 160 7.76 -6.52 -10.76
CA THR A 160 8.27 -7.84 -10.33
C THR A 160 9.10 -7.71 -9.06
N SER A 161 9.98 -6.71 -8.96
CA SER A 161 10.77 -6.45 -7.75
C SER A 161 9.88 -6.10 -6.55
N SER A 162 8.85 -5.29 -6.77
CA SER A 162 7.92 -4.87 -5.71
C SER A 162 7.00 -5.99 -5.21
N LEU A 163 6.62 -6.94 -6.08
CA LEU A 163 5.78 -8.08 -5.73
C LEU A 163 6.56 -9.21 -5.05
N THR A 164 7.84 -9.35 -5.40
CA THR A 164 8.73 -10.35 -4.81
C THR A 164 9.28 -9.92 -3.45
N THR A 165 9.37 -8.60 -3.20
CA THR A 165 9.82 -8.03 -1.92
C THR A 165 8.61 -7.67 -1.05
N PRO A 166 8.29 -8.41 0.02
CA PRO A 166 7.17 -8.08 0.87
C PRO A 166 7.42 -6.74 1.58
N LYS A 167 6.54 -5.76 1.34
CA LYS A 167 6.49 -4.53 2.15
C LYS A 167 5.77 -4.84 3.44
N MET A 168 6.54 -4.88 4.52
CA MET A 168 6.01 -5.03 5.88
C MET A 168 5.63 -3.65 6.40
N LYS A 169 4.50 -3.58 7.11
CA LYS A 169 4.14 -2.37 7.85
C LYS A 169 5.25 -2.01 8.85
N PRO A 170 5.47 -0.72 9.15
CA PRO A 170 6.45 -0.31 10.13
C PRO A 170 6.18 -1.04 11.45
N SER A 171 7.26 -1.51 12.10
CA SER A 171 7.15 -2.15 13.40
C SER A 171 7.04 -1.08 14.47
N ILE A 172 6.10 -1.26 15.40
CA ILE A 172 5.96 -0.40 16.57
C ILE A 172 7.00 -0.84 17.61
N ASP A 173 8.06 -0.05 17.76
CA ASP A 173 9.12 -0.32 18.74
C ASP A 173 9.13 0.69 19.91
N SER A 174 8.46 1.84 19.76
CA SER A 174 8.43 2.95 20.73
C SER A 174 7.01 3.46 21.00
N PHE A 175 6.84 4.32 22.02
CA PHE A 175 5.56 4.95 22.30
C PHE A 175 5.19 6.00 21.24
N GLU A 176 6.19 6.64 20.65
CA GLU A 176 6.06 7.60 19.56
C GLU A 176 5.49 6.91 18.31
N ASP A 177 6.03 5.75 17.96
CA ASP A 177 5.53 4.93 16.85
C ASP A 177 4.08 4.48 17.11
N LEU A 178 3.78 4.10 18.35
CA LEU A 178 2.42 3.69 18.74
C LEU A 178 1.43 4.86 18.63
N ALA A 179 1.81 6.05 19.11
CA ALA A 179 0.97 7.25 19.04
C ALA A 179 0.77 7.73 17.60
N ALA A 180 1.76 7.52 16.72
CA ALA A 180 1.65 7.82 15.28
C ALA A 180 0.82 6.78 14.51
N SER A 181 0.73 5.55 15.03
CA SER A 181 0.00 4.46 14.37
C SER A 181 -1.52 4.67 14.43
N LYS A 182 -2.19 4.55 13.28
CA LYS A 182 -3.66 4.63 13.19
C LYS A 182 -4.36 3.27 13.33
N GLU A 183 -3.64 2.20 13.03
CA GLU A 183 -4.19 0.83 13.00
C GLU A 183 -4.13 0.14 14.35
N THR A 184 -3.15 0.48 15.19
CA THR A 184 -2.96 -0.16 16.50
C THR A 184 -3.31 0.83 17.61
N GLY A 185 -4.33 0.50 18.39
CA GLY A 185 -4.71 1.29 19.57
C GLY A 185 -3.91 0.91 20.80
N ILE A 186 -3.85 1.79 21.80
CA ILE A 186 -3.35 1.41 23.13
C ILE A 186 -4.51 0.88 23.99
N VAL A 187 -4.25 -0.19 24.76
CA VAL A 187 -5.10 -0.63 25.86
C VAL A 187 -4.33 -0.40 27.15
N LEU A 188 -5.01 0.07 28.19
CA LEU A 188 -4.40 0.40 29.47
C LEU A 188 -5.14 -0.27 30.61
N ARG A 189 -4.41 -0.52 31.70
CA ARG A 189 -4.95 -1.03 32.94
C ARG A 189 -4.89 0.02 34.03
N SER A 190 -6.02 0.52 34.50
CA SER A 190 -6.04 1.63 35.47
C SER A 190 -5.56 1.25 36.87
N ASP A 191 -5.40 -0.04 37.16
CA ASP A 191 -4.83 -0.56 38.40
C ASP A 191 -3.31 -0.71 38.37
N THR A 192 -2.67 -0.41 37.23
CA THR A 192 -1.22 -0.54 37.06
C THR A 192 -0.52 0.82 37.09
N ALA A 193 0.69 0.87 37.65
CA ALA A 193 1.47 2.11 37.73
C ALA A 193 1.65 2.80 36.36
N MET A 194 1.90 2.04 35.29
CA MET A 194 1.98 2.59 33.93
C MET A 194 0.65 3.09 33.40
N GLY A 195 -0.44 2.36 33.66
CA GLY A 195 -1.76 2.79 33.24
C GLY A 195 -2.15 4.10 33.90
N VAL A 196 -1.94 4.23 35.22
CA VAL A 196 -2.14 5.49 35.96
C VAL A 196 -1.22 6.58 35.42
N GLN A 197 0.08 6.31 35.23
CA GLN A 197 1.03 7.29 34.70
C GLN A 197 0.63 7.82 33.32
N ILE A 198 0.15 6.96 32.42
CA ILE A 198 -0.30 7.36 31.08
C ILE A 198 -1.65 8.09 31.16
N LEU A 199 -2.56 7.63 32.03
CA LEU A 199 -3.88 8.24 32.24
C LEU A 199 -3.86 9.53 33.06
N GLU A 200 -2.77 9.87 33.74
CA GLU A 200 -2.60 11.14 34.47
C GLU A 200 -1.64 12.11 33.76
N ALA A 201 -0.91 11.65 32.74
CA ALA A 201 0.02 12.48 32.01
C ALA A 201 -0.67 13.67 31.32
N THR A 202 -0.11 14.87 31.52
CA THR A 202 -0.61 16.13 30.98
C THR A 202 0.21 16.66 29.80
N SER A 203 1.38 16.08 29.53
CA SER A 203 2.31 16.47 28.47
C SER A 203 2.99 15.28 27.79
N GLY A 204 3.53 15.51 26.60
CA GLY A 204 4.29 14.52 25.83
C GLY A 204 3.45 13.39 25.21
N VAL A 205 4.14 12.31 24.82
CA VAL A 205 3.54 11.15 24.13
C VAL A 205 2.52 10.42 25.01
N PHE A 206 2.75 10.37 26.33
CA PHE A 206 1.79 9.78 27.26
C PHE A 206 0.46 10.51 27.30
N LYS A 207 0.44 11.83 27.12
CA LYS A 207 -0.82 12.58 27.00
C LYS A 207 -1.61 12.10 25.78
N VAL A 208 -0.97 11.97 24.63
CA VAL A 208 -1.61 11.53 23.38
C VAL A 208 -2.19 10.13 23.54
N LEU A 209 -1.42 9.20 24.10
CA LEU A 209 -1.85 7.83 24.36
C LEU A 209 -2.96 7.78 25.43
N GLY A 210 -2.86 8.61 26.47
CA GLY A 210 -3.88 8.77 27.50
C GLY A 210 -5.18 9.32 26.93
N ASP A 211 -5.14 10.35 26.09
CA ASP A 211 -6.31 10.92 25.40
C ASP A 211 -6.94 9.90 24.44
N GLN A 212 -6.12 9.11 23.73
CA GLN A 212 -6.58 8.01 22.89
C GLN A 212 -7.28 6.92 23.70
N ALA A 213 -6.80 6.59 24.91
CA ALA A 213 -7.46 5.65 25.80
C ALA A 213 -8.73 6.25 26.44
N ARG A 214 -8.73 7.53 26.83
CA ARG A 214 -9.90 8.21 27.42
C ARG A 214 -11.04 8.40 26.43
N SER A 215 -10.73 8.63 25.14
CA SER A 215 -11.74 8.73 24.08
C SER A 215 -12.49 7.40 23.83
N HIS A 216 -11.90 6.28 24.24
CA HIS A 216 -12.42 4.94 24.04
C HIS A 216 -12.39 4.19 25.38
N PRO A 217 -13.38 4.40 26.27
CA PRO A 217 -13.36 3.84 27.62
C PRO A 217 -13.34 2.31 27.65
N ASP A 218 -13.73 1.65 26.57
CA ASP A 218 -13.59 0.21 26.37
C ASP A 218 -12.12 -0.26 26.39
N ARG A 219 -11.15 0.62 26.13
CA ARG A 219 -9.71 0.33 26.12
C ARG A 219 -9.06 0.45 27.51
N ILE A 220 -9.80 0.89 28.52
CA ILE A 220 -9.34 0.92 29.91
C ILE A 220 -9.96 -0.27 30.62
N VAL A 221 -9.12 -1.22 31.04
CA VAL A 221 -9.55 -2.51 31.58
C VAL A 221 -9.00 -2.71 32.98
N ASN A 222 -9.78 -3.30 33.89
CA ASN A 222 -9.29 -3.65 35.23
C ASN A 222 -8.92 -5.14 35.35
N ASP A 223 -9.59 -5.99 34.57
CA ASP A 223 -9.47 -7.43 34.63
C ASP A 223 -8.40 -7.96 33.65
N PRO A 224 -7.39 -8.71 34.13
CA PRO A 224 -6.40 -9.37 33.29
C PRO A 224 -6.99 -10.27 32.18
N PHE A 225 -8.11 -10.95 32.43
CA PHE A 225 -8.72 -11.85 31.44
C PHE A 225 -9.36 -11.06 30.29
N LYS A 226 -10.03 -9.94 30.61
CA LYS A 226 -10.56 -9.03 29.59
C LYS A 226 -9.44 -8.38 28.79
N LEU A 227 -8.32 -8.04 29.45
CA LEU A 227 -7.13 -7.55 28.77
C LEU A 227 -6.60 -8.59 27.77
N ALA A 228 -6.46 -9.85 28.20
CA ALA A 228 -5.99 -10.91 27.32
C ALA A 228 -6.91 -11.11 26.10
N ALA A 229 -8.23 -11.18 26.32
CA ALA A 229 -9.22 -11.30 25.24
C ALA A 229 -9.14 -10.11 24.26
N LYS A 230 -8.90 -8.90 24.78
CA LYS A 230 -8.76 -7.70 23.93
C LYS A 230 -7.44 -7.68 23.18
N LEU A 231 -6.34 -8.15 23.78
CA LEU A 231 -5.07 -8.30 23.07
C LEU A 231 -5.14 -9.36 21.98
N GLU A 232 -5.90 -10.45 22.20
CA GLU A 232 -6.11 -11.51 21.22
C GLU A 232 -6.79 -11.03 19.92
N THR A 233 -7.48 -9.88 19.92
CA THR A 233 -8.00 -9.28 18.68
C THR A 233 -6.90 -8.87 17.70
N GLY A 234 -5.69 -8.56 18.21
CA GLY A 234 -4.54 -8.17 17.40
C GLY A 234 -4.56 -6.72 16.91
N GLU A 235 -5.43 -5.88 17.46
CA GLU A 235 -5.55 -4.45 17.11
C GLU A 235 -4.96 -3.53 18.19
N PHE A 236 -4.53 -4.09 19.32
CA PHE A 236 -4.14 -3.32 20.49
C PHE A 236 -2.72 -3.63 20.96
N ALA A 237 -2.05 -2.58 21.44
CA ALA A 237 -0.78 -2.66 22.13
C ALA A 237 -0.94 -2.44 23.64
N TYR A 238 -0.12 -3.12 24.43
CA TYR A 238 -0.14 -3.01 25.89
C TYR A 238 1.27 -2.84 26.48
N PRO A 239 1.55 -1.72 27.19
CA PRO A 239 2.80 -1.53 27.90
C PRO A 239 2.82 -2.26 29.24
N PHE A 240 3.79 -3.15 29.43
CA PHE A 240 4.02 -3.81 30.72
C PHE A 240 5.48 -4.25 30.92
N MET A 241 5.78 -4.77 32.10
CA MET A 241 7.11 -5.30 32.43
C MET A 241 7.55 -6.41 31.48
N ASN A 242 8.85 -6.44 31.18
CA ASN A 242 9.44 -7.37 30.24
C ASN A 242 9.02 -8.84 30.48
N THR A 243 9.08 -9.35 31.71
CA THR A 243 8.74 -10.76 31.99
C THR A 243 7.33 -11.13 31.57
N PHE A 244 6.34 -10.27 31.84
CA PHE A 244 4.96 -10.52 31.41
C PHE A 244 4.83 -10.46 29.88
N THR A 245 5.49 -9.50 29.22
CA THR A 245 5.40 -9.39 27.76
C THR A 245 5.94 -10.63 27.07
N VAL A 246 7.08 -11.15 27.52
CA VAL A 246 7.67 -12.40 27.02
C VAL A 246 6.75 -13.58 27.33
N PHE A 247 6.25 -13.68 28.57
CA PHE A 247 5.32 -14.72 28.98
C PHE A 247 4.06 -14.75 28.10
N PHE A 248 3.41 -13.60 27.89
CA PHE A 248 2.18 -13.50 27.09
C PHE A 248 2.41 -13.96 25.65
N VAL A 249 3.46 -13.45 25.00
CA VAL A 249 3.79 -13.86 23.62
C VAL A 249 4.09 -15.36 23.55
N SER A 250 4.82 -15.89 24.53
CA SER A 250 5.17 -17.31 24.57
C SER A 250 3.95 -18.21 24.83
N ALA A 251 3.04 -17.78 25.69
CA ALA A 251 1.78 -18.48 25.97
C ALA A 251 0.88 -18.53 24.72
N GLN A 252 0.76 -17.41 24.00
CA GLN A 252 0.02 -17.35 22.74
C GLN A 252 0.66 -18.21 21.65
N TYR A 253 1.99 -18.23 21.58
CA TYR A 253 2.73 -19.11 20.67
C TYR A 253 2.45 -20.60 20.97
N LYS A 254 2.42 -20.99 22.25
CA LYS A 254 2.10 -22.37 22.64
C LYS A 254 0.65 -22.77 22.28
N LYS A 255 -0.29 -21.82 22.33
CA LYS A 255 -1.71 -22.06 22.02
C LYS A 255 -1.96 -22.23 20.52
N GLU A 256 -1.33 -21.40 19.67
CA GLU A 256 -1.63 -21.35 18.23
C GLU A 256 -0.50 -21.86 17.32
N GLY A 257 0.71 -22.03 17.85
CA GLY A 257 1.90 -22.38 17.07
C GLY A 257 2.41 -21.26 16.15
N LYS A 258 1.92 -20.03 16.28
CA LYS A 258 2.27 -18.88 15.41
C LYS A 258 2.63 -17.64 16.23
N CYS A 259 3.67 -16.92 15.82
CA CYS A 259 4.10 -15.68 16.47
C CYS A 259 3.27 -14.46 16.00
N ARG A 260 2.01 -14.37 16.45
CA ARG A 260 1.10 -13.24 16.14
C ARG A 260 1.47 -11.93 16.82
N PHE A 261 2.14 -12.02 17.97
CA PHE A 261 2.56 -10.88 18.76
C PHE A 261 4.09 -10.76 18.74
N LYS A 262 4.56 -9.53 18.89
CA LYS A 262 5.96 -9.19 19.04
C LYS A 262 6.12 -8.36 20.31
N VAL A 263 7.26 -8.50 20.97
CA VAL A 263 7.68 -7.62 22.06
C VAL A 263 8.53 -6.48 21.47
N SER A 264 8.21 -5.24 21.83
CA SER A 264 8.95 -4.06 21.37
C SER A 264 10.36 -3.99 21.96
N LYS A 265 11.13 -3.00 21.51
CA LYS A 265 12.38 -2.64 22.19
C LYS A 265 12.08 -2.13 23.61
N PRO A 266 13.06 -2.20 24.53
CA PRO A 266 12.95 -1.59 25.85
C PRO A 266 12.51 -0.13 25.74
N LEU A 267 11.44 0.21 26.42
CA LEU A 267 10.92 1.57 26.44
C LEU A 267 11.83 2.45 27.30
N PRO A 268 12.07 3.72 26.91
CA PRO A 268 12.89 4.67 27.66
C PRO A 268 12.11 5.23 28.86
N VAL A 269 11.55 4.36 29.69
CA VAL A 269 10.79 4.68 30.89
C VAL A 269 11.50 4.13 32.12
N THR A 270 11.18 4.68 33.28
CA THR A 270 11.74 4.23 34.55
C THR A 270 11.49 2.74 34.75
N THR A 271 12.57 2.02 35.06
CA THR A 271 12.54 0.60 35.40
C THR A 271 11.56 0.34 36.54
N GLY A 272 10.75 -0.70 36.41
CA GLY A 272 9.89 -1.20 37.47
C GLY A 272 10.69 -1.98 38.52
N TYR A 273 10.33 -1.82 39.79
CA TYR A 273 10.94 -2.54 40.90
C TYR A 273 9.90 -3.41 41.60
N TYR A 274 10.22 -4.70 41.73
CA TYR A 274 9.46 -5.63 42.56
C TYR A 274 10.02 -5.59 43.98
N SER A 275 9.20 -5.21 44.95
CA SER A 275 9.58 -5.14 46.36
C SER A 275 8.45 -5.70 47.22
N MET A 276 8.78 -6.20 48.41
CA MET A 276 7.78 -6.64 49.36
C MET A 276 7.30 -5.44 50.17
N LEU A 277 5.99 -5.39 50.42
CA LEU A 277 5.36 -4.34 51.21
C LEU A 277 5.07 -4.86 52.61
N TYR A 278 5.49 -4.10 53.62
CA TYR A 278 5.14 -4.35 55.01
C TYR A 278 4.48 -3.13 55.63
N LYS A 279 3.64 -3.34 56.65
CA LYS A 279 3.02 -2.22 57.37
C LYS A 279 4.10 -1.30 57.93
N LYS A 280 3.88 0.01 57.82
CA LYS A 280 4.83 1.02 58.28
C LYS A 280 5.22 0.85 59.75
N GLY A 281 6.51 0.97 60.04
CA GLY A 281 7.06 0.88 61.40
C GLY A 281 7.33 -0.55 61.89
N THR A 282 7.25 -1.55 61.00
CA THR A 282 7.59 -2.94 61.36
C THR A 282 9.10 -3.19 61.27
N SER A 283 9.66 -3.92 62.23
CA SER A 283 11.10 -4.28 62.24
C SER A 283 11.47 -5.25 61.11
N TYR A 284 10.48 -6.03 60.63
CA TYR A 284 10.67 -7.05 59.59
C TYR A 284 11.20 -6.49 58.27
N THR A 285 10.85 -5.26 57.89
CA THR A 285 11.31 -4.64 56.64
C THR A 285 12.83 -4.64 56.56
N LYS A 286 13.54 -4.33 57.65
CA LYS A 286 15.01 -4.30 57.69
C LYS A 286 15.61 -5.70 57.59
N THR A 287 15.08 -6.65 58.37
CA THR A 287 15.56 -8.05 58.36
C THR A 287 15.37 -8.71 57.00
N ILE A 288 14.19 -8.54 56.39
CA ILE A 288 13.90 -9.10 55.07
C ILE A 288 14.71 -8.40 53.99
N SER A 289 14.87 -7.07 54.05
CA SER A 289 15.72 -6.35 53.10
C SER A 289 17.16 -6.85 53.09
N ARG A 290 17.70 -7.20 54.27
CA ARG A 290 19.03 -7.79 54.37
C ARG A 290 19.09 -9.20 53.77
N GLY A 291 18.11 -10.05 54.08
CA GLY A 291 18.05 -11.39 53.47
C GLY A 291 17.88 -11.35 51.95
N VAL A 292 17.12 -10.40 51.40
CA VAL A 292 17.00 -10.21 49.95
C VAL A 292 18.33 -9.79 49.32
N LEU A 293 19.10 -8.92 49.99
CA LEU A 293 20.44 -8.54 49.55
C LEU A 293 21.38 -9.75 49.53
N ASP A 294 21.39 -10.56 50.58
CA ASP A 294 22.21 -11.77 50.65
C ASP A 294 21.88 -12.72 49.48
N ILE A 295 20.59 -12.98 49.22
CA ILE A 295 20.13 -13.80 48.08
C ILE A 295 20.58 -13.22 46.73
N TYR A 296 20.57 -11.90 46.60
CA TYR A 296 21.01 -11.20 45.39
C TYR A 296 22.53 -11.32 45.20
N GLU A 297 23.32 -11.18 46.28
CA GLU A 297 24.78 -11.34 46.28
C GLU A 297 25.21 -12.76 45.91
N PHE A 298 24.51 -13.78 46.40
CA PHE A 298 24.76 -15.17 46.01
C PHE A 298 24.28 -15.50 44.58
N SER A 299 23.69 -14.55 43.85
CA SER A 299 23.14 -14.74 42.50
C SER A 299 22.08 -15.85 42.38
N LEU A 300 21.50 -16.31 43.50
CA LEU A 300 20.42 -17.31 43.51
C LEU A 300 19.20 -16.79 42.77
N LEU A 301 18.89 -15.50 42.93
CA LEU A 301 17.72 -14.91 42.30
C LEU A 301 17.82 -14.95 40.76
N ARG A 302 19.00 -14.65 40.20
CA ARG A 302 19.22 -14.72 38.74
C ARG A 302 19.06 -16.15 38.23
N PHE A 303 19.52 -17.13 39.01
CA PHE A 303 19.36 -18.54 38.69
C PHE A 303 17.88 -18.96 38.68
N TRP A 304 17.12 -18.61 39.71
CA TRP A 304 15.68 -18.92 39.77
C TRP A 304 14.87 -18.27 38.66
N ILE A 305 15.20 -17.03 38.28
CA ILE A 305 14.53 -16.33 37.18
C ILE A 305 14.84 -16.93 35.83
N LYS A 306 16.08 -17.37 35.61
CA LYS A 306 16.45 -18.07 34.37
C LYS A 306 15.79 -19.45 34.26
N GLN A 307 15.59 -20.12 35.39
CA GLN A 307 15.08 -21.49 35.44
C GLN A 307 13.57 -21.57 35.73
N LEU A 308 12.86 -20.44 35.63
CA LEU A 308 11.43 -20.35 35.92
C LEU A 308 10.63 -21.17 34.88
N PRO A 309 10.03 -22.31 35.27
CA PRO A 309 9.37 -23.23 34.34
C PRO A 309 8.07 -22.67 33.75
N THR A 310 7.62 -21.52 34.25
CA THR A 310 6.36 -20.87 33.90
C THR A 310 6.41 -20.19 32.53
N ILE A 311 7.59 -19.81 32.03
CA ILE A 311 7.73 -19.15 30.72
C ILE A 311 8.01 -20.25 29.68
N PRO A 312 7.06 -20.56 28.78
CA PRO A 312 7.30 -21.56 27.75
C PRO A 312 8.37 -21.06 26.77
N ASN A 313 9.22 -21.96 26.29
CA ASN A 313 10.23 -21.62 25.30
C ASN A 313 9.54 -21.25 23.98
N ALA A 314 9.64 -19.98 23.59
CA ALA A 314 9.18 -19.47 22.30
C ALA A 314 10.34 -18.79 21.58
N ASP A 315 11.49 -19.46 21.57
CA ASP A 315 12.74 -18.95 20.99
C ASP A 315 12.56 -18.51 19.53
N GLU A 316 11.65 -19.15 18.78
CA GLU A 316 11.36 -18.76 17.40
C GLU A 316 10.76 -17.35 17.28
N CYS A 317 9.98 -16.89 18.27
CA CYS A 317 9.36 -15.56 18.28
C CYS A 317 10.35 -14.48 18.71
N PHE A 318 11.31 -14.83 19.56
CA PHE A 318 12.33 -13.91 20.07
C PHE A 318 13.68 -14.02 19.37
N ALA A 319 13.85 -15.00 18.47
CA ALA A 319 15.05 -15.15 17.68
C ALA A 319 15.28 -13.85 16.92
N ASN A 320 16.29 -13.11 17.38
CA ASN A 320 16.81 -11.91 16.76
C ASN A 320 17.56 -12.22 15.46
N ASN A 321 17.53 -13.49 15.05
CA ASN A 321 17.63 -13.82 13.65
C ASN A 321 16.68 -12.84 12.97
N LYS A 322 17.26 -11.98 12.13
CA LYS A 322 16.63 -11.50 10.92
C LYS A 322 16.08 -12.77 10.27
N ARG A 323 14.93 -13.28 10.75
CA ARG A 323 14.26 -14.46 10.23
C ARG A 323 14.30 -14.18 8.78
N LYS A 324 15.04 -14.99 8.02
CA LYS A 324 15.23 -14.89 6.58
C LYS A 324 14.06 -14.06 6.07
N VAL A 325 14.25 -12.75 5.92
CA VAL A 325 13.34 -11.94 5.11
C VAL A 325 13.53 -12.68 3.84
N VAL A 326 12.61 -13.62 3.53
CA VAL A 326 12.88 -14.79 2.70
C VAL A 326 13.76 -14.25 1.60
N SER A 327 15.06 -14.55 1.67
CA SER A 327 16.07 -13.79 0.92
C SER A 327 16.10 -14.37 -0.48
N GLY A 328 14.90 -14.49 -1.01
CA GLY A 328 14.41 -15.35 -2.05
C GLY A 328 12.99 -14.85 -2.34
N PRO A 329 12.63 -14.71 -3.61
CA PRO A 329 11.36 -14.12 -4.01
C PRO A 329 10.20 -14.89 -3.36
N VAL A 330 9.31 -14.18 -2.66
CA VAL A 330 8.04 -14.77 -2.20
C VAL A 330 7.24 -15.13 -3.46
N PRO A 331 6.68 -16.35 -3.56
CA PRO A 331 5.89 -16.74 -4.72
C PRO A 331 4.69 -15.80 -4.86
N ILE A 332 4.49 -15.28 -6.07
CA ILE A 332 3.40 -14.37 -6.40
C ILE A 332 2.09 -15.15 -6.25
N LYS A 333 1.18 -14.63 -5.41
CA LYS A 333 -0.13 -15.24 -5.18
C LYS A 333 -1.15 -14.68 -6.16
N LEU A 334 -2.19 -15.46 -6.46
CA LEU A 334 -3.32 -15.00 -7.28
C LEU A 334 -4.00 -13.76 -6.68
N THR A 335 -4.00 -13.64 -5.36
CA THR A 335 -4.52 -12.46 -4.64
C THR A 335 -3.86 -11.16 -5.08
N ASP A 336 -2.58 -11.20 -5.45
CA ASP A 336 -1.81 -10.04 -5.86
C ASP A 336 -2.18 -9.57 -7.29
N LEU A 337 -2.79 -10.46 -8.08
CA LEU A 337 -3.26 -10.20 -9.45
C LEU A 337 -4.74 -9.82 -9.53
N THR A 338 -5.47 -9.85 -8.40
CA THR A 338 -6.92 -9.58 -8.35
C THR A 338 -7.29 -8.23 -8.97
N SER A 339 -6.48 -7.19 -8.73
CA SER A 339 -6.74 -5.86 -9.28
C SER A 339 -6.57 -5.79 -10.80
N ALA A 340 -5.64 -6.54 -11.38
CA ALA A 340 -5.50 -6.64 -12.84
C ALA A 340 -6.76 -7.28 -13.47
N PHE A 341 -7.31 -8.32 -12.83
CA PHE A 341 -8.58 -8.93 -13.26
C PHE A 341 -9.76 -7.96 -13.13
N LEU A 342 -9.82 -7.17 -12.05
CA LEU A 342 -10.86 -6.14 -11.89
C LEU A 342 -10.80 -5.08 -12.99
N ILE A 343 -9.62 -4.59 -13.34
CA ILE A 343 -9.44 -3.60 -14.42
C ILE A 343 -9.87 -4.19 -15.77
N LEU A 344 -9.48 -5.44 -16.05
CA LEU A 344 -9.90 -6.14 -17.26
C LEU A 344 -11.42 -6.32 -17.31
N GLY A 345 -12.04 -6.69 -16.20
CA GLY A 345 -13.50 -6.80 -16.08
C GLY A 345 -14.22 -5.47 -16.35
N ILE A 346 -13.74 -4.38 -15.74
CA ILE A 346 -14.30 -3.03 -15.95
C ILE A 346 -14.11 -2.60 -17.41
N GLY A 347 -12.95 -2.86 -18.01
CA GLY A 347 -12.66 -2.51 -19.40
C GLY A 347 -13.59 -3.22 -20.40
N ILE A 348 -13.80 -4.53 -20.23
CA ILE A 348 -14.73 -5.31 -21.04
C ILE A 348 -16.18 -4.84 -20.81
N GLY A 349 -16.55 -4.56 -19.55
CA GLY A 349 -17.86 -4.04 -19.20
C GLY A 349 -18.17 -2.70 -19.88
N LEU A 350 -17.22 -1.76 -19.87
CA LEU A 350 -17.38 -0.47 -20.55
C LEU A 350 -17.42 -0.62 -22.07
N ALA A 351 -16.56 -1.46 -22.66
CA ALA A 351 -16.54 -1.69 -24.10
C ALA A 351 -17.87 -2.30 -24.61
N THR A 352 -18.40 -3.29 -23.89
CA THR A 352 -19.69 -3.91 -24.20
C THR A 352 -20.84 -2.92 -24.01
N LEU A 353 -20.81 -2.10 -22.96
CA LEU A 353 -21.82 -1.05 -22.73
C LEU A 353 -21.84 -0.01 -23.85
N VAL A 354 -20.67 0.48 -24.29
CA VAL A 354 -20.58 1.42 -25.43
C VAL A 354 -21.12 0.79 -26.70
N PHE A 355 -20.76 -0.47 -26.98
CA PHE A 355 -21.27 -1.19 -28.15
C PHE A 355 -22.80 -1.34 -28.13
N LEU A 356 -23.39 -1.65 -26.97
CA LEU A 356 -24.83 -1.73 -26.82
C LEU A 356 -25.50 -0.37 -27.02
N LEU A 357 -24.95 0.70 -26.42
CA LEU A 357 -25.47 2.06 -26.60
C LEU A 357 -25.43 2.52 -28.06
N GLU A 358 -24.33 2.24 -28.77
CA GLU A 358 -24.22 2.54 -30.21
C GLU A 358 -25.25 1.77 -31.04
N THR A 359 -25.48 0.49 -30.70
CA THR A 359 -26.46 -0.35 -31.40
C THR A 359 -27.88 0.14 -31.16
N ILE A 360 -28.21 0.52 -29.92
CA ILE A 360 -29.51 1.09 -29.55
C ILE A 360 -29.72 2.43 -30.27
N TYR A 361 -28.72 3.31 -30.23
CA TYR A 361 -28.79 4.61 -30.91
C TYR A 361 -28.94 4.46 -32.43
N ALA A 362 -28.22 3.50 -33.04
CA ALA A 362 -28.32 3.22 -34.46
C ALA A 362 -29.71 2.68 -34.86
N LYS A 363 -30.31 1.80 -34.03
CA LYS A 363 -31.68 1.32 -34.25
C LYS A 363 -32.72 2.42 -34.04
N TRP A 364 -32.57 3.25 -33.02
CA TRP A 364 -33.47 4.39 -32.77
C TRP A 364 -33.48 5.36 -33.95
N LYS A 365 -32.30 5.69 -34.50
CA LYS A 365 -32.15 6.51 -35.71
C LYS A 365 -32.67 5.86 -37.00
N GLN A 366 -32.93 4.56 -37.02
CA GLN A 366 -33.56 3.88 -38.17
C GLN A 366 -35.09 3.85 -38.08
N HIS A 367 -35.65 4.00 -36.87
CA HIS A 367 -37.10 4.02 -36.62
C HIS A 367 -37.70 5.44 -36.62
N VAL A 368 -36.87 6.48 -36.50
CA VAL A 368 -37.20 7.90 -36.76
C VAL A 368 -36.74 8.25 -38.16
#